data_AF-A0A2W1AV91-F1
#
_entry.id   AF-A0A2W1AV91-F1
#
_cell.length_a   1.000
_cell.length_b   1.000
_cell.length_c   1.000
_cell.angle_alpha   90.00
_cell.angle_beta   90.00
_cell.angle_gamma   90.00
#
_symmetry.space_group_name_H-M   'P 1'
#
loop_
_entity.id
_entity.type
_entity.pdbx_description
1 polymer ?
#
loop_
_entity_poly.entity_id
_entity_poly.type
_entity_poly.pdbx_seq_one_letter_code
_entity_poly.pdbx_strand_id
1 'polypeptide(L)'
;MLGFHLDYYLCCVIAVSGLLFIATSNRNSSAAVIPYCLGIILMLTAAILFFSTDNRIINDYQGGLDANEQTGLFALSTLTALIIRKLFSVGKKIIRTNSN
;
A
#
# COMPACT_ATOMS: atom_id res chain seq x y z
N MET A 1 6.05 14.62 10.21
CA MET A 1 4.88 13.86 9.74
C MET A 1 3.77 14.83 9.34
N LEU A 2 2.85 14.44 8.46
CA LEU A 2 1.81 15.34 7.92
C LEU A 2 0.50 15.30 8.74
N GLY A 3 0.43 14.44 9.77
CA GLY A 3 -0.68 14.32 10.72
C GLY A 3 -1.21 12.89 10.79
N PHE A 4 -1.62 12.41 11.98
CA PHE A 4 -1.92 10.98 12.22
C PHE A 4 -2.81 10.38 11.13
N HIS A 5 -3.96 11.01 10.84
CA HIS A 5 -4.91 10.59 9.81
C HIS A 5 -4.25 10.36 8.44
N LEU A 6 -3.52 11.37 7.94
CA LEU A 6 -2.89 11.32 6.64
C LEU A 6 -1.77 10.28 6.60
N ASP A 7 -0.99 10.20 7.67
CA ASP A 7 0.11 9.25 7.74
C ASP A 7 -0.40 7.80 7.86
N TYR A 8 -1.50 7.56 8.58
CA TYR A 8 -2.18 6.26 8.62
C TYR A 8 -2.69 5.89 7.23
N TYR A 9 -3.41 6.81 6.57
CA TYR A 9 -3.88 6.63 5.21
C TYR A 9 -2.76 6.27 4.24
N LEU A 10 -1.66 7.03 4.23
CA LEU A 10 -0.51 6.79 3.35
C LEU A 10 0.14 5.43 3.62
N CYS A 11 0.33 5.07 4.89
CA CYS A 11 0.88 3.76 5.25
C CYS A 11 -0.04 2.63 4.77
N CYS A 12 -1.36 2.77 4.92
CA CYS A 12 -2.31 1.80 4.38
C CYS A 12 -2.25 1.72 2.85
N VAL A 13 -2.14 2.85 2.13
CA VAL A 13 -1.99 2.87 0.67
C VAL A 13 -0.76 2.07 0.25
N ILE A 14 0.37 2.28 0.91
CA ILE A 14 1.63 1.58 0.61
C ILE A 14 1.49 0.08 0.91
N ALA A 15 0.99 -0.28 2.09
CA ALA A 15 0.83 -1.66 2.52
C ALA A 15 -0.13 -2.45 1.61
N VAL A 16 -1.30 -1.90 1.31
CA VAL A 16 -2.31 -2.54 0.45
C VAL A 16 -1.82 -2.60 -0.99
N SER A 17 -1.09 -1.59 -1.48
CA SER A 17 -0.43 -1.66 -2.79
C SER A 17 0.53 -2.85 -2.85
N GLY A 18 1.36 -3.04 -1.82
CA GLY A 18 2.26 -4.18 -1.71
C GLY A 18 1.53 -5.53 -1.75
N LEU A 19 0.44 -5.66 -0.98
CA LEU A 19 -0.42 -6.83 -0.98
C LEU A 19 -1.00 -7.12 -2.37
N LEU A 20 -1.48 -6.11 -3.08
CA LEU A 20 -2.05 -6.26 -4.43
C LEU A 20 -0.99 -6.69 -5.45
N PHE A 21 0.25 -6.20 -5.34
CA PHE A 21 1.36 -6.67 -6.18
C PHE A 21 1.66 -8.15 -5.97
N ILE A 22 1.65 -8.62 -4.72
CA ILE A 22 1.81 -10.05 -4.39
C ILE A 22 0.62 -10.87 -4.91
N ALA A 23 -0.60 -10.46 -4.59
CA ALA A 23 -1.82 -11.22 -4.89
C ALA A 23 -2.06 -11.39 -6.39
N THR A 24 -1.63 -10.41 -7.19
CA THR A 24 -1.78 -10.45 -8.66
C THR A 24 -0.53 -10.97 -9.38
N SER A 25 0.49 -11.39 -8.63
CA SER A 25 1.69 -12.02 -9.20
C SER A 25 1.34 -13.43 -9.69
N ASN A 26 1.62 -13.72 -10.97
CA ASN A 26 1.32 -15.03 -11.55
C ASN A 26 2.35 -16.07 -11.05
N ARG A 27 1.98 -16.85 -10.03
CA ARG A 27 2.86 -17.82 -9.34
C ARG A 27 3.59 -18.81 -10.26
N ASN A 28 3.10 -19.04 -11.47
CA ASN A 28 3.66 -20.01 -12.41
C ASN A 28 4.71 -19.43 -13.37
N SER A 29 5.07 -18.14 -13.22
CA SER A 29 6.08 -17.49 -14.07
C SER A 29 7.29 -17.09 -13.25
N SER A 30 8.50 -17.29 -13.77
CA SER A 30 9.74 -16.75 -13.18
C SER A 30 9.69 -15.21 -13.05
N ALA A 31 8.90 -14.54 -13.88
CA ALA A 31 8.66 -13.09 -13.79
C ALA A 31 7.81 -12.66 -12.59
N ALA A 32 7.32 -13.60 -11.78
CA ALA A 32 6.53 -13.36 -10.57
C ALA A 32 7.36 -12.91 -9.37
N VAL A 33 8.67 -13.18 -9.40
CA VAL A 33 9.58 -12.87 -8.28
C VAL A 33 9.64 -11.36 -8.04
N ILE A 34 9.76 -10.56 -9.09
CA ILE A 34 9.88 -9.09 -8.99
C ILE A 34 8.67 -8.46 -8.30
N PRO A 35 7.41 -8.65 -8.76
CA PRO A 35 6.26 -8.05 -8.08
C PRO A 35 6.04 -8.62 -6.67
N TYR A 36 6.48 -9.86 -6.40
CA TYR A 36 6.41 -10.44 -5.07
C TYR A 36 7.38 -9.75 -4.10
N CYS A 37 8.66 -9.62 -4.47
CA CYS A 37 9.67 -8.91 -3.68
C CYS A 37 9.30 -7.43 -3.49
N LEU A 38 8.85 -6.77 -4.55
CA LEU A 38 8.37 -5.38 -4.47
C LEU A 38 7.23 -5.25 -3.46
N GLY A 39 6.27 -6.18 -3.48
CA GLY A 39 5.16 -6.14 -2.55
C GLY A 39 5.58 -6.31 -1.09
N ILE A 40 6.52 -7.22 -0.80
CA ILE A 40 7.10 -7.38 0.55
C ILE A 40 7.79 -6.09 0.99
N ILE A 41 8.62 -5.50 0.12
CA ILE A 41 9.34 -4.26 0.42
C ILE A 41 8.36 -3.14 0.76
N LEU A 42 7.29 -2.98 -0.01
CA LEU A 42 6.25 -1.97 0.26
C LEU A 42 5.58 -2.21 1.62
N MET A 43 5.19 -3.45 1.93
CA MET A 43 4.56 -3.78 3.22
C MET A 43 5.48 -3.48 4.42
N LEU A 44 6.76 -3.87 4.32
CA LEU A 44 7.75 -3.58 5.36
C LEU A 44 7.99 -2.07 5.49
N THR A 45 8.10 -1.36 4.35
CA THR A 45 8.28 0.09 4.33
C THR A 45 7.12 0.80 5.01
N ALA A 46 5.87 0.39 4.77
CA ALA A 46 4.70 0.95 5.43
C ALA A 46 4.76 0.77 6.96
N ALA A 47 5.11 -0.43 7.43
CA ALA A 47 5.24 -0.70 8.85
C ALA A 47 6.36 0.14 9.49
N ILE A 48 7.55 0.16 8.88
CA ILE A 48 8.69 0.94 9.38
C ILE A 48 8.33 2.43 9.42
N LEU A 49 7.76 2.99 8.35
CA LEU A 49 7.35 4.39 8.29
C LEU A 49 6.33 4.73 9.37
N PHE A 50 5.34 3.87 9.59
CA PHE A 50 4.28 4.13 10.56
C PHE A 50 4.82 4.23 12.00
N PHE A 51 5.70 3.28 12.38
CA PHE A 51 6.23 3.18 13.74
C PHE A 51 7.50 4.02 14.01
N SER A 52 8.24 4.43 12.98
CA SER A 52 9.54 5.11 13.17
C SER A 52 9.46 6.63 13.13
N THR A 53 8.30 7.21 12.79
CA THR A 53 8.23 8.63 12.46
C THR A 53 7.68 9.51 13.58
N ASP A 54 6.86 8.95 14.49
CA ASP A 54 6.39 9.68 15.69
C ASP A 54 5.93 8.71 16.78
N ASN A 55 5.93 9.18 18.03
CA ASN A 55 5.38 8.42 19.17
C ASN A 55 3.85 8.49 19.12
N ARG A 56 3.24 7.55 18.40
CA ARG A 56 1.79 7.53 18.22
C ARG A 56 1.07 6.86 19.37
N ILE A 57 0.04 7.54 19.86
CA ILE A 57 -0.93 6.96 20.79
C ILE A 57 -1.91 6.13 19.96
N ILE A 58 -1.79 4.81 20.01
CA ILE A 58 -2.66 3.89 19.26
C ILE A 58 -4.08 3.86 19.88
N ASN A 59 -4.21 4.21 21.15
CA ASN A 59 -5.45 4.22 21.89
C ASN A 59 -6.34 5.41 21.50
N ASP A 60 -7.54 5.12 21.00
CA ASP A 60 -8.53 6.10 20.57
C ASP A 60 -9.01 7.01 21.71
N TYR A 61 -9.17 6.48 22.93
CA TYR A 61 -9.52 7.30 24.11
C TYR A 61 -8.44 8.29 24.54
N GLN A 62 -7.21 8.15 24.04
CA GLN A 62 -6.06 8.97 24.40
C GLN A 62 -5.57 9.84 23.23
N GLY A 63 -6.40 10.02 22.19
CA GLY A 63 -6.09 10.85 21.03
C GLY A 63 -5.56 10.07 19.81
N GLY A 64 -5.68 8.74 19.84
CA GLY A 64 -5.55 7.91 18.64
C GLY A 64 -6.76 8.01 17.71
N LEU A 65 -6.64 7.46 16.51
CA LEU A 65 -7.75 7.36 15.57
C LEU A 65 -8.81 6.40 16.11
N ASP A 66 -10.08 6.79 16.08
CA ASP A 66 -11.15 5.87 16.44
C ASP A 66 -11.36 4.79 15.36
N ALA A 67 -12.07 3.71 15.72
CA ALA A 67 -12.26 2.57 14.82
C ALA A 67 -12.99 2.92 13.51
N ASN A 68 -13.96 3.85 13.54
CA ASN A 68 -14.68 4.30 12.35
C ASN A 68 -13.77 5.12 11.43
N GLU A 69 -12.95 6.01 12.01
CA GLU A 69 -11.94 6.78 11.27
C GLU A 69 -10.92 5.84 10.59
N GLN A 70 -10.38 4.88 11.34
CA GLN A 70 -9.44 3.89 10.79
C GLN A 70 -10.07 3.09 9.65
N THR A 71 -11.34 2.69 9.81
CA THR A 71 -12.08 1.94 8.79
C THR A 71 -12.29 2.77 7.52
N GLY A 72 -12.73 4.02 7.66
CA GLY A 72 -12.95 4.93 6.53
C GLY A 72 -11.65 5.22 5.78
N LEU A 73 -10.57 5.53 6.49
CA LEU A 73 -9.25 5.77 5.91
C LEU A 73 -8.70 4.51 5.24
N PHE A 74 -8.88 3.33 5.83
CA PHE A 74 -8.47 2.07 5.24
C PHE A 74 -9.23 1.77 3.94
N ALA A 75 -10.55 1.94 3.92
CA ALA A 75 -11.36 1.76 2.72
C ALA A 75 -10.92 2.69 1.59
N LEU A 76 -10.71 3.98 1.89
CA LEU A 76 -10.20 4.96 0.93
C LEU A 76 -8.81 4.58 0.43
N SER A 77 -7.91 4.17 1.32
CA SER A 77 -6.55 3.74 0.96
C SER A 77 -6.55 2.52 0.03
N THR A 78 -7.50 1.60 0.23
CA THR A 78 -7.67 0.41 -0.58
C THR A 78 -8.12 0.78 -2.00
N LEU A 79 -9.05 1.73 -2.12
CA LEU A 79 -9.48 2.25 -3.42
C LEU A 79 -8.30 2.92 -4.16
N THR A 80 -7.53 3.75 -3.47
CA THR A 80 -6.33 4.39 -4.03
C THR A 80 -5.30 3.35 -4.47
N ALA A 81 -5.03 2.33 -3.66
CA ALA A 81 -4.10 1.25 -4.00
C ALA A 81 -4.56 0.45 -5.23
N LEU A 82 -5.88 0.21 -5.39
CA LEU A 82 -6.44 -0.40 -6.59
C LEU A 82 -6.21 0.45 -7.84
N ILE A 83 -6.40 1.77 -7.75
CA ILE A 83 -6.12 2.71 -8.84
C ILE A 83 -4.64 2.64 -9.23
N ILE A 84 -3.72 2.73 -8.25
CA ILE A 84 -2.27 2.61 -8.46
C ILE A 84 -1.94 1.31 -9.19
N ARG A 85 -2.50 0.19 -8.72
CA ARG A 85 -2.25 -1.13 -9.31
C ARG A 85 -2.76 -1.23 -10.76
N LYS A 86 -3.92 -0.65 -11.06
CA LYS A 86 -4.47 -0.60 -12.41
C LYS A 86 -3.60 0.24 -13.33
N LEU A 87 -3.17 1.43 -12.90
CA LEU A 87 -2.26 2.29 -13.64
C LEU A 87 -0.95 1.58 -13.98
N PHE A 88 -0.35 0.89 -12.99
CA PHE A 88 0.85 0.09 -13.21
C PHE A 88 0.63 -1.02 -14.26
N SER A 89 -0.53 -1.67 -14.23
CA SER A 89 -0.90 -2.70 -15.21
C SER A 89 -1.00 -2.15 -16.62
N VAL A 90 -1.62 -0.99 -16.78
CA VAL A 90 -1.80 -0.31 -18.07
C VAL A 90 -0.45 0.14 -18.61
N GLY A 91 0.39 0.76 -17.78
CA GLY A 91 1.75 1.17 -18.15
C GLY A 91 2.59 -0.01 -18.65
N LYS A 92 2.57 -1.13 -17.92
CA LYS A 92 3.27 -2.37 -18.33
C LYS A 92 2.77 -2.88 -19.69
N LYS A 93 1.47 -2.79 -19.97
CA LYS A 93 0.89 -3.21 -21.25
C LYS A 93 1.38 -2.32 -22.40
N ILE A 94 1.36 -1.00 -22.21
CA ILE A 94 1.81 -0.02 -23.22
C ILE A 94 3.29 -0.22 -23.57
N ILE A 95 4.16 -0.37 -22.56
CA ILE A 95 5.60 -0.59 -22.78
C ILE A 95 5.83 -1.87 -23.59
N ARG A 96 5.08 -2.95 -23.29
CA ARG A 96 5.20 -4.21 -24.02
C ARG A 96 4.74 -4.08 -25.48
N THR A 97 3.67 -3.35 -25.75
CA THR A 97 3.18 -3.13 -27.12
C THR A 97 4.18 -2.34 -27.97
N ASN A 98 4.88 -1.37 -27.40
CA ASN A 98 5.87 -0.56 -28.13
C ASN A 98 7.22 -1.25 -28.33
N SER A 99 7.49 -2.36 -27.65
CA SER A 99 8.76 -3.10 -27.71
C SER A 99 8.72 -4.32 -28.66
N ASN A 100 7.54 -4.63 -29.21
CA ASN A 100 7.32 -5.72 -30.18
C ASN A 100 7.08 -5.11 -31.56
#